data_AF-A0A7Z1N8L5-F1
#
_entry.id   AF-A0A7Z1N8L5-F1
#
_cell.length_a   1.000
_cell.length_b   1.000
_cell.length_c   1.000
_cell.angle_alpha   90.00
_cell.angle_beta   90.00
_cell.angle_gamma   90.00
#
_symmetry.space_group_name_H-M   'P 1'
#
loop_
_entity.id
_entity.type
_entity.pdbx_description
1 polymer ?
#
loop_
_entity_poly.entity_id
_entity_poly.type
_entity_poly.pdbx_seq_one_letter_code
_entity_poly.pdbx_strand_id
1 'polypeptide(L)'
;PNPKAAELELRLEEGLNRLGIGPQGLTGNSSVMGVHIESAARHPSTIGVAVSTGCWAHRRGTLRVHADLTFENLSHTRSAL
;
A
#
# COMPACT_ATOMS: atom_id res chain seq x y z
N PRO A 1 -11.02 7.15 8.51
CA PRO A 1 -9.62 6.72 8.80
C PRO A 1 -9.52 6.20 10.25
N ASN A 2 -8.82 5.09 10.49
CA ASN A 2 -8.63 4.52 11.84
C ASN A 2 -7.30 5.02 12.45
N PRO A 3 -7.33 5.85 13.52
CA PRO A 3 -6.11 6.47 14.04
C PRO A 3 -5.11 5.47 14.62
N LYS A 4 -5.56 4.34 15.19
CA LYS A 4 -4.67 3.31 15.72
C LYS A 4 -3.96 2.53 14.62
N ALA A 5 -4.65 2.30 13.50
CA ALA A 5 -4.05 1.64 12.34
C ALA A 5 -2.99 2.56 11.70
N ALA A 6 -3.29 3.85 11.56
CA ALA A 6 -2.34 4.83 11.04
C ALA A 6 -1.07 4.96 11.91
N GLU A 7 -1.22 4.95 13.24
CA GLU A 7 -0.06 4.92 14.14
C GLU A 7 0.76 3.64 13.94
N LEU A 8 0.11 2.49 13.75
CA LEU A 8 0.79 1.22 13.52
C LEU A 8 1.52 1.19 12.16
N GLU A 9 0.92 1.75 11.11
CA GLU A 9 1.57 1.90 9.79
C GLU A 9 2.88 2.68 9.91
N LEU A 10 2.85 3.85 10.56
CA LEU A 10 4.04 4.67 10.81
C LEU A 10 5.10 3.91 11.62
N ARG A 11 4.69 3.28 12.72
CA ARG A 11 5.61 2.52 13.58
C ARG A 11 6.27 1.35 12.85
N LEU A 12 5.54 0.67 11.97
CA LEU A 12 6.08 -0.41 11.15
C LEU A 12 7.03 0.14 10.09
N GLU A 13 6.68 1.21 9.40
CA GLU A 13 7.54 1.85 8.40
C GLU A 13 8.87 2.26 9.01
N GLU A 14 8.85 2.99 10.13
CA GLU A 14 10.06 3.38 10.84
C GLU A 14 10.86 2.16 11.34
N GLY A 15 10.17 1.15 11.86
CA GLY A 15 10.79 -0.09 12.34
C GLY A 15 11.54 -0.82 11.23
N LEU A 16 10.91 -0.97 10.07
CA LEU A 16 11.49 -1.63 8.89
C LEU A 16 12.69 -0.85 8.34
N ASN A 17 12.62 0.48 8.35
CA ASN A 17 13.70 1.35 7.92
C ASN A 17 14.90 1.34 8.88
N ARG A 18 14.66 1.20 10.19
CA ARG A 18 15.71 1.03 11.21
C ARG A 18 16.49 -0.29 11.10
N LEU A 19 15.99 -1.28 10.38
CA LEU A 19 16.71 -2.56 10.18
C LEU A 19 18.01 -2.41 9.38
N GLY A 20 18.19 -1.29 8.66
CA GLY A 20 19.44 -1.02 7.95
C GLY A 20 19.63 -1.84 6.67
N ILE A 21 18.56 -2.47 6.15
CA ILE A 21 18.60 -3.32 4.94
C ILE A 21 18.81 -2.47 3.68
N GLY A 22 18.17 -1.31 3.59
CA GLY A 22 18.26 -0.41 2.45
C GLY A 22 17.57 -0.94 1.18
N PRO A 23 17.54 -0.12 0.12
CA PRO A 23 16.94 -0.52 -1.15
C PRO A 23 17.73 -1.70 -1.74
N GLN A 24 17.02 -2.72 -2.24
CA GLN A 24 17.62 -3.93 -2.80
C GLN A 24 18.58 -4.70 -1.86
N GLY A 25 18.58 -4.41 -0.56
CA GLY A 25 19.50 -5.03 0.40
C GLY A 25 20.91 -4.42 0.40
N LEU A 26 21.09 -3.23 -0.19
CA LEU A 26 22.38 -2.55 -0.29
C LEU A 26 22.83 -1.85 0.99
N THR A 27 22.19 -2.17 2.11
CA THR A 27 22.34 -1.55 3.42
C THR A 27 21.92 -0.08 3.47
N GLY A 28 21.69 0.44 4.68
CA GLY A 28 21.26 1.82 4.90
C GLY A 28 19.76 1.96 5.13
N ASN A 29 19.21 3.14 4.83
CA ASN A 29 17.83 3.50 5.16
C ASN A 29 16.86 3.28 3.99
N SER A 30 15.57 3.51 4.21
CA SER A 30 14.52 3.49 3.17
C SER A 30 14.35 2.11 2.51
N SER A 31 14.34 1.06 3.35
CA SER A 31 14.01 -0.31 2.95
C SER A 31 12.58 -0.43 2.41
N VAL A 32 11.66 0.41 2.90
CA VAL A 32 10.26 0.47 2.46
C VAL A 32 9.86 1.89 2.09
N MET A 33 8.96 2.03 1.11
CA MET A 33 8.37 3.31 0.70
C MET A 33 7.11 3.68 1.52
N GLY A 34 6.56 2.72 2.26
CA GLY A 34 5.36 2.89 3.07
C GLY A 34 4.79 1.55 3.51
N VAL A 35 3.91 1.59 4.50
CA VAL A 35 3.14 0.44 5.00
C VAL A 35 1.66 0.83 5.01
N HIS A 36 0.80 -0.08 4.56
CA HIS A 36 -0.65 0.11 4.57
C HIS A 36 -1.32 -1.09 5.24
N ILE A 37 -2.26 -0.83 6.14
CA ILE A 37 -2.95 -1.84 6.94
C ILE A 37 -4.45 -1.75 6.67
N GLU A 38 -4.99 -2.86 6.16
CA GLU A 38 -6.43 -3.08 6.11
C GLU A 38 -6.84 -4.03 7.23
N SER A 39 -7.95 -3.69 7.90
CA SER A 39 -8.51 -4.50 8.98
C SER A 39 -9.98 -4.80 8.69
N ALA A 40 -10.34 -6.07 8.84
CA ALA A 40 -11.70 -6.54 8.67
C ALA A 40 -12.15 -7.33 9.91
N ALA A 41 -13.48 -7.46 10.08
CA ALA A 41 -14.05 -8.29 11.12
C ALA A 41 -13.63 -9.76 10.93
N ARG A 42 -13.48 -10.48 12.06
CA ARG A 42 -13.07 -11.89 12.09
C ARG A 42 -13.86 -12.66 13.14
N HIS A 43 -13.93 -13.98 13.01
CA HIS A 43 -14.45 -14.82 14.09
C HIS A 43 -13.54 -14.71 15.34
N PRO A 44 -14.07 -14.63 16.57
CA PRO A 44 -13.25 -14.40 17.78
C PRO A 44 -12.14 -15.43 17.99
N SER A 45 -12.35 -16.69 17.59
CA SER A 45 -11.38 -17.78 17.74
C SER A 45 -10.29 -17.83 16.66
N THR A 46 -10.29 -16.96 15.66
CA THR A 46 -9.35 -17.03 14.53
C THR A 46 -8.74 -15.67 14.22
N ILE A 47 -7.42 -15.58 14.03
CA ILE A 47 -6.75 -14.37 13.52
C ILE A 47 -6.09 -14.65 12.17
N GLY A 48 -6.68 -14.11 11.10
CA GLY A 48 -6.10 -14.14 9.76
C GLY A 48 -5.20 -12.93 9.57
N VAL A 49 -3.96 -13.15 9.13
CA VAL A 49 -2.98 -12.10 8.79
C VAL A 49 -2.41 -12.43 7.43
N ALA A 50 -2.33 -11.43 6.57
CA ALA A 50 -1.69 -11.52 5.26
C ALA A 50 -0.70 -10.37 5.12
N VAL A 51 0.44 -10.65 4.48
CA VAL A 51 1.43 -9.66 4.11
C VAL A 51 1.58 -9.71 2.60
N SER A 52 1.45 -8.56 1.95
CA SER A 52 1.67 -8.39 0.51
C SER A 52 2.69 -7.29 0.31
N THR A 53 3.65 -7.52 -0.58
CA THR A 53 4.71 -6.56 -0.88
C THR A 53 4.56 -6.04 -2.32
N GLY A 54 4.67 -4.72 -2.47
CA GLY A 54 4.83 -4.07 -3.76
C GLY A 54 6.31 -3.84 -4.03
N CYS A 55 6.81 -4.25 -5.20
CA CYS A 55 8.17 -3.91 -5.62
C CYS A 55 8.24 -2.47 -6.13
N TRP A 56 9.43 -2.01 -6.52
CA TRP A 56 9.62 -0.70 -7.15
C TRP A 56 8.71 -0.47 -8.37
N ALA A 57 8.42 -1.52 -9.14
CA ALA A 57 7.56 -1.47 -10.30
C ALA A 57 6.07 -1.67 -9.95
N HIS A 58 5.64 -1.21 -8.77
CA HIS A 58 4.25 -1.29 -8.31
C HIS A 58 3.36 -0.35 -9.13
N ARG A 59 2.88 -0.86 -10.26
CA ARG A 59 2.08 -0.13 -11.25
C ARG A 59 0.59 -0.43 -11.05
N ARG A 60 -0.19 0.63 -10.85
CA ARG A 60 -1.64 0.59 -10.62
C ARG A 60 -2.34 1.57 -11.56
N GLY A 61 -3.46 1.15 -12.14
CA GLY A 61 -4.39 2.01 -12.87
C GLY A 61 -5.82 1.76 -12.43
N THR A 62 -6.62 2.81 -12.35
CA THR A 62 -8.04 2.76 -11.99
C THR A 62 -8.83 3.53 -13.03
N LEU A 63 -9.83 2.86 -13.61
CA LEU A 63 -10.81 3.44 -14.52
C LEU A 63 -12.18 3.40 -13.84
N ARG A 64 -12.99 4.44 -14.00
CA ARG A 64 -14.42 4.38 -13.73
C ARG A 64 -15.16 4.35 -15.05
N VAL A 65 -16.04 3.36 -15.22
CA VAL A 65 -16.90 3.21 -16.40
C VAL A 65 -18.33 3.60 -16.01
N HIS A 66 -18.98 4.40 -16.84
CA HIS A 66 -20.34 4.89 -16.65
C HIS A 66 -21.35 4.05 -17.45
N ALA A 67 -22.64 4.21 -17.13
CA ALA A 67 -23.72 3.43 -17.76
C ALA A 67 -23.89 3.72 -19.27
N ASP A 68 -23.45 4.90 -19.72
CA ASP A 68 -23.43 5.32 -21.13
C ASP A 68 -22.18 4.84 -21.89
N LEU A 69 -21.40 3.93 -21.29
CA LEU A 69 -20.15 3.38 -21.81
C LEU A 69 -19.00 4.39 -21.93
N THR A 70 -19.17 5.61 -21.43
CA THR A 70 -18.04 6.52 -21.24
C THR A 70 -17.18 6.04 -20.07
N PHE A 71 -15.90 6.42 -20.07
CA PHE A 71 -14.99 6.09 -18.98
C PHE A 71 -14.12 7.27 -18.61
N GLU A 72 -13.77 7.36 -17.33
CA GLU A 72 -12.78 8.30 -16.80
C GLU A 72 -11.56 7.54 -16.27
N ASN A 73 -10.36 7.99 -16.64
CA ASN A 73 -9.12 7.46 -16.09
C ASN A 73 -8.75 8.21 -14.81
N LEU A 74 -9.08 7.61 -13.67
CA LEU A 74 -8.85 8.18 -12.34
C LEU A 74 -7.37 8.22 -11.96
N SER A 75 -6.55 7.33 -12.52
CA SER A 75 -5.12 7.24 -12.16
C SER A 75 -4.20 8.01 -13.10
N HIS A 76 -4.56 8.16 -14.37
CA HIS A 76 -3.73 8.80 -15.40
C HIS A 76 -4.58 9.81 -16.18
N THR A 77 -4.86 10.95 -15.56
CA THR A 77 -5.72 12.02 -16.10
C THR A 77 -5.12 12.72 -17.34
N ARG A 78 -3.82 12.49 -17.62
CA ARG A 78 -3.06 13.19 -18.68
C ARG A 78 -2.87 12.40 -19.99
N SER A 79 -3.40 11.19 -20.10
CA SER A 79 -3.16 10.30 -21.26
C SER A 79 -4.30 10.25 -22.27
N ALA A 80 -5.30 11.12 -22.16
CA ALA A 80 -6.30 11.33 -23.21
C ALA A 80 -5.80 12.41 -24.20
N LEU A 81 -4.92 12.00 -25.11
CA LEU A 81 -4.71 12.65 -26.40
C LEU A 81 -4.93 11.59 -27.49
#